data_AF-A0A3B3E0I2-F1
#
_entry.id   AF-A0A3B3E0I2-F1
#
_cell.length_a   1.000
_cell.length_b   1.000
_cell.length_c   1.000
_cell.angle_alpha   90.00
_cell.angle_beta   90.00
_cell.angle_gamma   90.00
#
_symmetry.space_group_name_H-M   'P 1'
#
loop_
_entity.id
_entity.type
_entity.pdbx_description
1 polymer ?
#
loop_
_entity_poly.entity_id
_entity_poly.type
_entity_poly.pdbx_seq_one_letter_code
_entity_poly.pdbx_strand_id
1 'polypeptide(L)'
;MLPYHTVEGAETLRANMSKIPAQNLPGTITKKKKEGKPSGNPQQSDKKEVCSKVKQFLLEEEARASKKRELLCVGRMIGELEILIKNKNADLLKLSEKVEKLQGEVSLLQKVRDKAKTTTEELPGESEEDLKEAQTILENEAQLRCENRALKEGLVKEIKMLQSEDAGTEELLSKYKKYRNLISRLCSRECQEAQRGDTRENQDDQNSELEETAVCKKSPFLIWKNCIDSVRVMLKLEELEDQNLFLIESSTEKNDLLDQTIELITKATEEEERTQTLKVDSMKNKCAIERRIVDIVKKKVDQHNSSATVEQDILLETLRKKVTEVHSCFADAELSSTSTLEKLAFIENHMTKLLQDLEKIPKDEVKSLWQIKEKEKRSRWREEKLRLETEKREEKMRRHAELAMKEPKKITGRKLMQRFMPVVKPKTKVIDEVTQEPEDDLYKDLFSEST
;
A
#
# COMPACT_ATOMS: atom_id res chain seq x y z
N MET A 1 29.02 -16.54 -20.36
CA MET A 1 29.10 -15.62 -21.50
C MET A 1 28.06 -14.54 -21.31
N LEU A 2 28.52 -13.32 -21.06
CA LEU A 2 27.72 -12.09 -21.00
C LEU A 2 27.83 -11.39 -22.37
N PRO A 3 26.83 -10.61 -22.78
CA PRO A 3 27.07 -9.43 -23.58
C PRO A 3 26.75 -8.15 -22.82
N TYR A 4 27.65 -7.20 -23.04
CA TYR A 4 27.70 -5.83 -22.57
C TYR A 4 26.60 -4.98 -23.21
N HIS A 5 26.00 -4.08 -22.43
CA HIS A 5 25.54 -2.80 -22.97
C HIS A 5 25.90 -1.66 -22.01
N THR A 6 26.78 -0.82 -22.53
CA THR A 6 27.22 0.48 -22.06
C THR A 6 26.06 1.49 -22.14
N VAL A 7 25.86 2.27 -21.09
CA VAL A 7 25.15 3.56 -21.19
C VAL A 7 26.00 4.59 -20.47
N GLU A 8 26.73 5.37 -21.26
CA GLU A 8 27.26 6.68 -20.91
C GLU A 8 26.10 7.67 -20.75
N GLY A 9 26.22 8.59 -19.79
CA GLY A 9 25.47 9.84 -19.81
C GLY A 9 24.89 10.22 -18.46
N ALA A 10 25.62 11.05 -17.71
CA ALA A 10 25.15 12.21 -16.94
C ALA A 10 25.98 12.44 -15.65
N GLU A 11 27.25 12.84 -15.81
CA GLU A 11 27.98 13.53 -14.74
C GLU A 11 28.73 14.73 -15.30
N THR A 12 27.99 15.81 -15.55
CA THR A 12 28.54 17.16 -15.58
C THR A 12 27.53 18.08 -14.89
N LEU A 13 28.06 19.09 -14.19
CA LEU A 13 27.36 20.10 -13.36
C LEU A 13 27.22 19.79 -11.86
N ARG A 14 28.36 19.58 -11.19
CA ARG A 14 28.55 20.10 -9.84
C ARG A 14 30.01 20.41 -9.52
N ALA A 15 30.55 21.42 -10.19
CA ALA A 15 31.77 22.06 -9.76
C ALA A 15 31.68 23.52 -10.17
N ASN A 16 31.27 24.39 -9.23
CA ASN A 16 31.71 25.78 -9.14
C ASN A 16 31.12 26.40 -7.86
N MET A 17 31.95 27.22 -7.19
CA MET A 17 31.64 28.11 -6.06
C MET A 17 31.88 27.52 -4.65
N SER A 18 33.15 27.28 -4.30
CA SER A 18 33.65 27.63 -2.97
C SER A 18 35.11 28.06 -3.06
N LYS A 19 35.31 29.36 -3.30
CA LYS A 19 36.53 30.12 -3.02
C LYS A 19 36.10 31.54 -2.71
N ILE A 20 35.80 31.80 -1.44
CA ILE A 20 35.75 33.17 -0.89
C ILE A 20 37.11 33.41 -0.26
N PRO A 21 37.96 34.30 -0.80
CA PRO A 21 39.12 34.81 -0.08
C PRO A 21 38.65 35.84 0.94
N ALA A 22 38.87 35.57 2.22
CA ALA A 22 38.78 36.56 3.27
C ALA A 22 39.81 37.67 3.01
N GLN A 23 39.33 38.88 2.76
CA GLN A 23 40.16 40.08 2.67
C GLN A 23 39.76 41.07 3.78
N ASN A 24 40.77 41.40 4.59
CA ASN A 24 41.05 42.71 5.14
C ASN A 24 40.12 43.29 6.22
N LEU A 25 40.49 42.97 7.48
CA LEU A 25 40.33 43.86 8.63
C LEU A 25 41.29 45.06 8.51
N PRO A 26 40.85 46.32 8.64
CA PRO A 26 41.74 47.43 8.95
C PRO A 26 41.84 47.63 10.47
N GLY A 27 43.09 47.65 10.94
CA GLY A 27 43.46 47.84 12.32
C GLY A 27 43.17 49.23 12.88
N THR A 28 43.01 49.25 14.19
CA THR A 28 43.12 50.40 15.09
C THR A 28 44.44 51.15 14.89
N ILE A 29 44.39 52.43 14.53
CA ILE A 29 45.53 53.35 14.67
C ILE A 29 45.11 54.58 15.47
N THR A 30 45.89 54.79 16.52
CA THR A 30 45.92 55.87 17.50
C THR A 30 45.98 57.27 16.88
N LYS A 31 45.21 58.20 17.48
CA LYS A 31 45.27 59.65 17.26
C LYS A 31 46.68 60.20 17.53
N LYS A 32 47.30 60.87 16.55
CA LYS A 32 48.34 61.88 16.79
C LYS A 32 47.87 63.23 16.24
N LYS A 33 47.72 64.18 17.17
CA LYS A 33 47.39 65.59 16.96
C LYS A 33 48.54 66.26 16.20
N LYS A 34 48.26 66.87 15.04
CA LYS A 34 49.13 67.87 14.41
C LYS A 34 48.27 69.06 14.02
N GLU A 35 48.58 70.20 14.63
CA GLU A 35 47.99 71.49 14.35
C GLU A 35 48.42 71.97 12.96
N GLY A 36 47.45 72.41 12.17
CA GLY A 36 47.66 73.05 10.88
C GLY A 36 46.54 74.06 10.65
N LYS A 37 46.91 75.36 10.61
CA LYS A 37 46.03 76.49 10.28
C LYS A 37 45.30 76.26 8.95
N PRO A 38 44.03 76.65 8.81
CA PRO A 38 43.41 76.80 7.51
C PRO A 38 43.40 78.29 7.10
N SER A 39 44.05 78.62 5.98
CA SER A 39 43.62 79.74 5.14
C SER A 39 42.95 79.13 3.91
N GLY A 40 41.65 79.33 3.74
CA GLY A 40 40.89 78.80 2.62
C GLY A 40 39.59 79.58 2.41
N ASN A 41 39.40 80.07 1.18
CA ASN A 41 38.27 80.89 0.74
C ASN A 41 36.88 80.23 0.98
N PRO A 42 35.87 80.96 1.50
CA PRO A 42 34.53 80.40 1.81
C PRO A 42 33.67 80.00 0.60
N GLN A 43 33.89 80.54 -0.60
CA GLN A 43 32.97 80.33 -1.73
C GLN A 43 33.09 78.96 -2.44
N GLN A 44 34.08 78.13 -2.06
CA GLN A 44 34.32 76.81 -2.67
C GLN A 44 33.99 75.64 -1.73
N SER A 45 33.80 75.90 -0.42
CA SER A 45 33.31 74.92 0.57
C SER A 45 31.81 74.67 0.43
N ASP A 46 31.03 75.74 0.22
CA ASP A 46 29.56 75.66 0.24
C ASP A 46 29.01 74.88 -0.97
N LYS A 47 29.66 75.03 -2.14
CA LYS A 47 29.34 74.22 -3.34
C LYS A 47 29.69 72.74 -3.15
N LYS A 48 30.77 72.42 -2.42
CA LYS A 48 31.15 71.03 -2.10
C LYS A 48 30.22 70.41 -1.05
N GLU A 49 29.72 71.22 -0.11
CA GLU A 49 28.76 70.78 0.89
C GLU A 49 27.37 70.53 0.29
N VAL A 50 26.89 71.43 -0.58
CA VAL A 50 25.64 71.23 -1.34
C VAL A 50 25.77 70.00 -2.25
N CYS A 51 26.89 69.82 -2.95
CA CYS A 51 27.14 68.64 -3.79
C CYS A 51 27.19 67.33 -2.95
N SER A 52 27.74 67.36 -1.73
CA SER A 52 27.73 66.20 -0.83
C SER A 52 26.33 65.89 -0.30
N LYS A 53 25.54 66.91 0.07
CA LYS A 53 24.14 66.72 0.51
C LYS A 53 23.25 66.17 -0.61
N VAL A 54 23.41 66.65 -1.85
CA VAL A 54 22.70 66.10 -3.02
C VAL A 54 23.11 64.65 -3.28
N LYS A 55 24.43 64.33 -3.23
CA LYS A 55 24.90 62.94 -3.36
C LYS A 55 24.33 62.02 -2.28
N GLN A 56 24.27 62.48 -1.04
CA GLN A 56 23.72 61.71 0.07
C GLN A 56 22.21 61.48 -0.08
N PHE A 57 21.47 62.50 -0.54
CA PHE A 57 20.04 62.37 -0.83
C PHE A 57 19.77 61.38 -1.96
N LEU A 58 20.55 61.42 -3.05
CA LEU A 58 20.43 60.47 -4.15
C LEU A 58 20.72 59.02 -3.71
N LEU A 59 21.74 58.82 -2.87
CA LEU A 59 22.06 57.51 -2.30
C LEU A 59 20.94 57.00 -1.38
N GLU A 60 20.33 57.87 -0.56
CA GLU A 60 19.18 57.48 0.27
C GLU A 60 17.94 57.15 -0.56
N GLU A 61 17.68 57.89 -1.64
CA GLU A 61 16.55 57.65 -2.53
C GLU A 61 16.72 56.32 -3.29
N GLU A 62 17.94 56.03 -3.74
CA GLU A 62 18.29 54.75 -4.37
C GLU A 62 18.16 53.59 -3.38
N ALA A 63 18.57 53.77 -2.11
CA ALA A 63 18.37 52.77 -1.05
C ALA A 63 16.88 52.53 -0.75
N ARG A 64 16.05 53.58 -0.71
CA ARG A 64 14.59 53.46 -0.57
C ARG A 64 13.96 52.76 -1.78
N ALA A 65 14.40 53.09 -2.99
CA ALA A 65 13.95 52.43 -4.22
C ALA A 65 14.37 50.95 -4.26
N SER A 66 15.57 50.62 -3.78
CA SER A 66 16.03 49.22 -3.61
C SER A 66 15.12 48.46 -2.65
N LYS A 67 14.84 49.03 -1.47
CA LYS A 67 13.96 48.42 -0.47
C LYS A 67 12.52 48.23 -0.99
N LYS A 68 12.01 49.17 -1.78
CA LYS A 68 10.70 49.05 -2.45
C LYS A 68 10.68 47.90 -3.46
N ARG A 69 11.76 47.73 -4.25
CA ARG A 69 11.91 46.60 -5.18
C ARG A 69 11.97 45.26 -4.45
N GLU A 70 12.68 45.18 -3.33
CA GLU A 70 12.72 43.99 -2.48
C GLU A 70 11.35 43.63 -1.92
N LEU A 71 10.60 44.61 -1.38
CA LEU A 71 9.24 44.38 -0.86
C LEU A 71 8.28 43.91 -1.95
N LEU A 72 8.38 44.44 -3.17
CA LEU A 72 7.58 43.97 -4.31
C LEU A 72 7.95 42.53 -4.73
N CYS A 73 9.23 42.17 -4.64
CA CYS A 73 9.70 40.80 -4.89
C CYS A 73 9.14 39.82 -3.85
N VAL A 74 9.24 40.18 -2.58
CA VAL A 74 8.68 39.38 -1.47
C VAL A 74 7.16 39.26 -1.59
N GLY A 75 6.46 40.35 -1.93
CA GLY A 75 5.01 40.34 -2.15
C GLY A 75 4.58 39.38 -3.26
N ARG A 76 5.32 39.32 -4.38
CA ARG A 76 5.08 38.33 -5.44
C ARG A 76 5.29 36.90 -4.96
N MET A 77 6.38 36.65 -4.23
CA MET A 77 6.69 35.33 -3.68
C MET A 77 5.62 34.84 -2.69
N ILE A 78 5.09 35.74 -1.84
CA ILE A 78 3.98 35.44 -0.94
C ILE A 78 2.74 35.04 -1.75
N GLY A 79 2.38 35.78 -2.79
CA GLY A 79 1.22 35.45 -3.65
C GLY A 79 1.35 34.09 -4.34
N GLU A 80 2.54 33.75 -4.84
CA GLU A 80 2.82 32.42 -5.42
C GLU A 80 2.67 31.29 -4.39
N LEU A 81 3.16 31.50 -3.17
CA LEU A 81 3.01 30.55 -2.07
C LEU A 81 1.56 30.39 -1.64
N GLU A 82 0.78 31.46 -1.58
CA GLU A 82 -0.66 31.40 -1.26
C GLU A 82 -1.44 30.57 -2.28
N ILE A 83 -1.16 30.73 -3.58
CA ILE A 83 -1.77 29.93 -4.63
C ILE A 83 -1.38 28.46 -4.49
N LEU A 84 -0.10 28.18 -4.23
CA LEU A 84 0.39 26.82 -4.02
C LEU A 84 -0.29 26.15 -2.81
N ILE A 85 -0.40 26.86 -1.69
CA ILE A 85 -1.08 26.37 -0.48
C ILE A 85 -2.55 26.07 -0.77
N LYS A 86 -3.26 26.96 -1.48
CA LYS A 86 -4.65 26.73 -1.87
C LYS A 86 -4.81 25.47 -2.71
N ASN A 87 -3.94 25.26 -3.69
CA ASN A 87 -3.96 24.06 -4.53
C ASN A 87 -3.68 22.79 -3.72
N LYS A 88 -2.68 22.81 -2.85
CA LYS A 88 -2.34 21.68 -1.97
C LYS A 88 -3.48 21.35 -0.99
N ASN A 89 -4.14 22.36 -0.45
CA ASN A 89 -5.31 22.16 0.42
C ASN A 89 -6.48 21.54 -0.34
N ALA A 90 -6.72 21.92 -1.60
CA ALA A 90 -7.75 21.30 -2.43
C ALA A 90 -7.46 19.81 -2.71
N ASP A 91 -6.19 19.46 -2.94
CA ASP A 91 -5.77 18.07 -3.12
C ASP A 91 -5.90 17.26 -1.82
N LEU A 92 -5.55 17.85 -0.67
CA LEU A 92 -5.76 17.24 0.64
C LEU A 92 -7.24 16.96 0.91
N LEU A 93 -8.13 17.88 0.54
CA LEU A 93 -9.58 17.68 0.67
C LEU A 93 -10.04 16.45 -0.14
N LYS A 94 -9.60 16.32 -1.41
CA LYS A 94 -9.92 15.15 -2.25
C LYS A 94 -9.38 13.84 -1.67
N LEU A 95 -8.20 13.86 -1.08
CA LEU A 95 -7.63 12.69 -0.41
C LEU A 95 -8.41 12.34 0.86
N SER A 96 -8.82 13.33 1.65
CA SER A 96 -9.64 13.10 2.86
C SER A 96 -10.98 12.44 2.54
N GLU A 97 -11.65 12.85 1.46
CA GLU A 97 -12.90 12.24 1.01
C GLU A 97 -12.70 10.78 0.56
N LYS A 98 -11.58 10.48 -0.11
CA LYS A 98 -11.24 9.09 -0.48
C LYS A 98 -10.96 8.23 0.75
N VAL A 99 -10.28 8.77 1.76
CA VAL A 99 -10.00 8.07 3.01
C VAL A 99 -11.30 7.75 3.74
N GLU A 100 -12.25 8.68 3.80
CA GLU A 100 -13.55 8.46 4.44
C GLU A 100 -14.35 7.35 3.73
N LYS A 101 -14.35 7.32 2.39
CA LYS A 101 -14.99 6.24 1.61
C LYS A 101 -14.37 4.88 1.92
N LEU A 102 -13.03 4.80 1.92
CA LEU A 102 -12.32 3.56 2.26
C LEU A 102 -12.56 3.13 3.71
N GLN A 103 -12.64 4.06 4.66
CA GLN A 103 -13.00 3.75 6.04
C GLN A 103 -14.43 3.20 6.16
N GLY A 104 -15.37 3.72 5.37
CA GLY A 104 -16.73 3.17 5.26
C GLY A 104 -16.74 1.73 4.73
N GLU A 105 -16.00 1.46 3.66
CA GLU A 105 -15.85 0.11 3.09
C GLU A 105 -15.23 -0.87 4.10
N VAL A 106 -14.19 -0.45 4.82
CA VAL A 106 -13.56 -1.26 5.88
C VAL A 106 -14.55 -1.58 7.00
N SER A 107 -15.36 -0.61 7.43
CA SER A 107 -16.40 -0.82 8.45
C SER A 107 -17.45 -1.84 7.99
N LEU A 108 -17.85 -1.79 6.72
CA LEU A 108 -18.76 -2.78 6.13
C LEU A 108 -18.13 -4.18 6.08
N LEU A 109 -16.89 -4.30 5.61
CA LEU A 109 -16.16 -5.56 5.55
C LEU A 109 -15.95 -6.16 6.95
N GLN A 110 -15.70 -5.32 7.96
CA GLN A 110 -15.58 -5.76 9.34
C GLN A 110 -16.89 -6.36 9.85
N LYS A 111 -18.04 -5.72 9.58
CA LYS A 111 -19.36 -6.28 9.92
C LYS A 111 -19.64 -7.60 9.22
N VAL A 112 -19.26 -7.74 7.95
CA VAL A 112 -19.42 -9.00 7.20
C VAL A 112 -18.53 -10.09 7.79
N ARG A 113 -17.27 -9.77 8.13
CA ARG A 113 -16.36 -10.69 8.80
C ARG A 113 -16.90 -11.15 10.13
N ASP A 114 -17.43 -10.24 10.95
CA ASP A 114 -17.92 -10.59 12.28
C ASP A 114 -19.18 -11.46 12.20
N LYS A 115 -20.08 -11.21 11.24
CA LYS A 115 -21.20 -12.12 10.93
C LYS A 115 -20.74 -13.48 10.42
N ALA A 116 -19.73 -13.52 9.54
CA ALA A 116 -19.20 -14.78 9.06
C ALA A 116 -18.59 -15.60 10.21
N LYS A 117 -17.89 -14.95 11.14
CA LYS A 117 -17.35 -15.59 12.35
C LYS A 117 -18.45 -16.20 13.21
N THR A 118 -19.53 -15.47 13.52
CA THR A 118 -20.64 -16.02 14.31
C THR A 118 -21.27 -17.22 13.61
N THR A 119 -21.50 -17.14 12.29
CA THR A 119 -22.03 -18.29 11.54
C THR A 119 -21.07 -19.48 11.53
N THR A 120 -19.75 -19.25 11.46
CA THR A 120 -18.76 -20.34 11.52
C THR A 120 -18.53 -20.88 12.94
N GLU A 121 -18.92 -20.16 13.98
CA GLU A 121 -18.88 -20.64 15.37
C GLU A 121 -20.16 -21.42 15.74
N GLU A 122 -21.31 -21.09 15.14
CA GLU A 122 -22.57 -21.82 15.33
C GLU A 122 -22.61 -23.18 14.59
N LEU A 123 -22.09 -23.24 13.35
CA LEU A 123 -22.07 -24.47 12.52
C LEU A 123 -21.25 -25.68 13.06
N PRO A 124 -20.09 -25.53 13.75
CA PRO A 124 -19.38 -26.69 14.30
C PRO A 124 -20.17 -27.39 15.40
N GLY A 125 -21.03 -26.69 16.14
CA GLY A 125 -21.87 -27.29 17.18
C GLY A 125 -22.86 -28.31 16.62
N GLU A 126 -23.62 -27.93 15.60
CA GLU A 126 -24.61 -28.81 14.95
C GLU A 126 -23.93 -30.01 14.29
N SER A 127 -22.84 -29.80 13.55
CA SER A 127 -22.13 -30.91 12.89
C SER A 127 -21.44 -31.87 13.86
N GLU A 128 -20.94 -31.40 15.01
CA GLU A 128 -20.38 -32.26 16.04
C GLU A 128 -21.45 -33.06 16.79
N GLU A 129 -22.63 -32.46 17.02
CA GLU A 129 -23.78 -33.15 17.63
C GLU A 129 -24.32 -34.23 16.69
N ASP A 130 -24.48 -33.93 15.40
CA ASP A 130 -24.90 -34.89 14.38
C ASP A 130 -23.91 -36.07 14.26
N LEU A 131 -22.59 -35.80 14.33
CA LEU A 131 -21.57 -36.83 14.30
C LEU A 131 -21.62 -37.72 15.55
N LYS A 132 -21.82 -37.13 16.73
CA LYS A 132 -21.98 -37.89 17.98
C LYS A 132 -23.24 -38.74 17.94
N GLU A 133 -24.36 -38.20 17.47
CA GLU A 133 -25.61 -38.95 17.30
C GLU A 133 -25.41 -40.12 16.33
N ALA A 134 -24.84 -39.88 15.15
CA ALA A 134 -24.54 -40.93 14.18
C ALA A 134 -23.61 -42.02 14.75
N GLN A 135 -22.60 -41.64 15.54
CA GLN A 135 -21.70 -42.58 16.19
C GLN A 135 -22.43 -43.47 17.20
N THR A 136 -23.31 -42.89 18.04
CA THR A 136 -24.10 -43.67 19.01
C THR A 136 -25.07 -44.64 18.31
N ILE A 137 -25.67 -44.23 17.19
CA ILE A 137 -26.55 -45.10 16.39
C ILE A 137 -25.75 -46.29 15.83
N LEU A 138 -24.57 -46.05 15.27
CA LEU A 138 -23.71 -47.10 14.72
C LEU A 138 -23.25 -48.09 15.80
N GLU A 139 -22.91 -47.61 17.00
CA GLU A 139 -22.52 -48.46 18.13
C GLU A 139 -23.67 -49.35 18.60
N ASN A 140 -24.86 -48.77 18.75
CA ASN A 140 -26.08 -49.52 19.10
C ASN A 140 -26.44 -50.57 18.04
N GLU A 141 -26.34 -50.23 16.75
CA GLU A 141 -26.60 -51.17 15.66
C GLU A 141 -25.58 -52.33 15.67
N ALA A 142 -24.30 -52.04 15.91
CA ALA A 142 -23.27 -53.06 16.02
C ALA A 142 -23.53 -54.02 17.19
N GLN A 143 -23.98 -53.49 18.35
CA GLN A 143 -24.37 -54.31 19.49
C GLN A 143 -25.55 -55.23 19.15
N LEU A 144 -26.63 -54.70 18.57
CA LEU A 144 -27.79 -55.50 18.16
C LEU A 144 -27.41 -56.56 17.11
N ARG A 145 -26.50 -56.24 16.18
CA ARG A 145 -25.97 -57.22 15.21
C ARG A 145 -25.20 -58.35 15.90
N CYS A 146 -24.43 -58.06 16.95
CA CYS A 146 -23.73 -59.07 17.75
C CYS A 146 -24.71 -59.95 18.54
N GLU A 147 -25.71 -59.36 19.19
CA GLU A 147 -26.75 -60.11 19.93
C GLU A 147 -27.55 -61.03 19.01
N ASN A 148 -27.98 -60.52 17.85
CA ASN A 148 -28.67 -61.32 16.83
C ASN A 148 -27.80 -62.48 16.31
N ARG A 149 -26.49 -62.27 16.15
CA ARG A 149 -25.56 -63.34 15.76
C ARG A 149 -25.49 -64.42 16.84
N ALA A 150 -25.39 -64.03 18.11
CA ALA A 150 -25.34 -64.97 19.23
C ALA A 150 -26.63 -65.80 19.34
N LEU A 151 -27.79 -65.17 19.20
CA LEU A 151 -29.09 -65.87 19.18
C LEU A 151 -29.18 -66.85 18.01
N LYS A 152 -28.75 -66.44 16.82
CA LYS A 152 -28.72 -67.31 15.63
C LYS A 152 -27.83 -68.53 15.86
N GLU A 153 -26.64 -68.34 16.43
CA GLU A 153 -25.74 -69.45 16.78
C GLU A 153 -26.36 -70.40 17.83
N GLY A 154 -27.09 -69.86 18.80
CA GLY A 154 -27.86 -70.65 19.77
C GLY A 154 -28.91 -71.53 19.11
N LEU A 155 -29.77 -70.94 18.27
CA LEU A 155 -30.81 -71.67 17.53
C LEU A 155 -30.21 -72.75 16.61
N VAL A 156 -29.09 -72.47 15.94
CA VAL A 156 -28.40 -73.46 15.10
C VAL A 156 -27.92 -74.66 15.92
N LYS A 157 -27.41 -74.43 17.14
CA LYS A 157 -27.01 -75.53 18.04
C LYS A 157 -28.22 -76.36 18.46
N GLU A 158 -29.33 -75.72 18.81
CA GLU A 158 -30.56 -76.40 19.21
C GLU A 158 -31.14 -77.25 18.07
N ILE A 159 -31.19 -76.71 16.85
CA ILE A 159 -31.60 -77.48 15.65
C ILE A 159 -30.72 -78.72 15.48
N LYS A 160 -29.40 -78.59 15.65
CA LYS A 160 -28.47 -79.71 15.51
C LYS A 160 -28.69 -80.78 16.60
N MET A 161 -29.02 -80.38 17.82
CA MET A 161 -29.39 -81.30 18.90
C MET A 161 -30.68 -82.05 18.55
N LEU A 162 -31.73 -81.33 18.13
CA LEU A 162 -33.00 -81.93 17.72
C LEU A 162 -32.84 -82.90 16.54
N GLN A 163 -32.00 -82.57 15.55
CA GLN A 163 -31.67 -83.48 14.44
C GLN A 163 -31.00 -84.78 14.93
N SER A 164 -30.12 -84.69 15.94
CA SER A 164 -29.49 -85.88 16.52
C SER A 164 -30.47 -86.73 17.33
N GLU A 165 -31.42 -86.10 18.02
CA GLU A 165 -32.51 -86.79 18.72
C GLU A 165 -33.45 -87.48 17.73
N ASP A 166 -33.85 -86.78 16.65
CA ASP A 166 -34.69 -87.30 15.58
C ASP A 166 -34.07 -88.54 14.92
N ALA A 167 -32.78 -88.47 14.55
CA ALA A 167 -32.04 -89.63 14.05
C ALA A 167 -32.04 -90.82 15.03
N GLY A 168 -31.96 -90.55 16.34
CA GLY A 168 -32.09 -91.58 17.38
C GLY A 168 -33.48 -92.22 17.42
N THR A 169 -34.53 -91.41 17.27
CA THR A 169 -35.91 -91.91 17.19
C THR A 169 -36.16 -92.72 15.92
N GLU A 170 -35.57 -92.33 14.78
CA GLU A 170 -35.64 -93.09 13.53
C GLU A 170 -34.97 -94.46 13.65
N GLU A 171 -33.81 -94.53 14.32
CA GLU A 171 -33.13 -95.80 14.59
C GLU A 171 -34.00 -96.72 15.46
N LEU A 172 -34.64 -96.16 16.49
CA LEU A 172 -35.56 -96.88 17.35
C LEU A 172 -36.80 -97.36 16.57
N LEU A 173 -37.37 -96.51 15.72
CA LEU A 173 -38.48 -96.86 14.83
C LEU A 173 -38.09 -98.00 13.89
N SER A 174 -36.86 -97.99 13.36
CA SER A 174 -36.32 -99.08 12.53
C SER A 174 -36.24 -100.40 13.31
N LYS A 175 -35.83 -100.38 14.58
CA LYS A 175 -35.85 -101.55 15.47
C LYS A 175 -37.28 -102.06 15.67
N TYR A 176 -38.25 -101.19 15.97
CA TYR A 176 -39.67 -101.58 16.09
C TYR A 176 -40.27 -102.13 14.79
N LYS A 177 -39.92 -101.57 13.63
CA LYS A 177 -40.32 -102.12 12.32
C LYS A 177 -39.77 -103.54 12.13
N LYS A 178 -38.52 -103.80 12.53
CA LYS A 178 -37.93 -105.16 12.50
C LYS A 178 -38.66 -106.10 13.46
N TYR A 179 -38.96 -105.67 14.68
CA TYR A 179 -39.75 -106.46 15.63
C TYR A 179 -41.15 -106.77 15.11
N ARG A 180 -41.85 -105.77 14.55
CA ARG A 180 -43.15 -105.96 13.89
C ARG A 180 -43.06 -107.02 12.79
N ASN A 181 -42.06 -106.94 11.92
CA ASN A 181 -41.84 -107.90 10.84
C ASN A 181 -41.51 -109.32 11.34
N LEU A 182 -40.86 -109.44 12.51
CA LEU A 182 -40.58 -110.71 13.15
C LEU A 182 -41.86 -111.29 13.77
N ILE A 183 -42.63 -110.47 14.50
CA ILE A 183 -43.91 -110.87 15.08
C ILE A 183 -44.89 -111.31 13.97
N SER A 184 -44.99 -110.58 12.86
CA SER A 184 -45.81 -110.98 11.70
C SER A 184 -45.40 -112.32 11.08
N ARG A 185 -44.15 -112.76 11.25
CA ARG A 185 -43.65 -114.07 10.82
C ARG A 185 -43.88 -115.17 11.85
N LEU A 186 -43.86 -114.84 13.14
CA LEU A 186 -44.04 -115.77 14.26
C LEU A 186 -45.52 -115.96 14.64
N CYS A 187 -46.41 -115.04 14.28
CA CYS A 187 -47.84 -115.22 14.44
C CYS A 187 -48.33 -116.46 13.68
N SER A 188 -48.95 -117.40 14.40
CA SER A 188 -49.66 -118.55 13.83
C SER A 188 -50.69 -118.11 12.79
N ARG A 189 -50.95 -118.99 11.81
CA ARG A 189 -51.83 -118.79 10.64
C ARG A 189 -53.21 -118.21 10.98
N GLU A 190 -53.72 -118.47 12.19
CA GLU A 190 -55.00 -117.95 12.70
C GLU A 190 -55.00 -116.43 12.97
N CYS A 191 -53.86 -115.82 13.33
CA CYS A 191 -53.76 -114.36 13.50
C CYS A 191 -53.52 -113.60 12.18
N GLN A 192 -53.10 -114.31 11.12
CA GLN A 192 -52.99 -113.73 9.78
C GLN A 192 -54.38 -113.60 9.12
N GLU A 193 -55.34 -114.42 9.52
CA GLU A 193 -56.71 -114.41 9.00
C GLU A 193 -57.56 -113.28 9.59
N ALA A 194 -57.30 -112.85 10.83
CA ALA A 194 -57.97 -111.68 11.42
C ALA A 194 -57.52 -110.33 10.83
N GLN A 195 -56.35 -110.25 10.19
CA GLN A 195 -55.84 -109.05 9.50
C GLN A 195 -55.99 -109.10 7.98
N ARG A 196 -56.18 -110.30 7.39
CA ARG A 196 -56.60 -110.47 5.99
C ARG A 196 -58.10 -110.20 5.77
N GLY A 197 -58.83 -109.79 6.81
CA GLY A 197 -60.22 -109.37 6.71
C GLY A 197 -60.44 -108.04 5.97
N ASP A 198 -59.39 -107.25 5.68
CA ASP A 198 -59.59 -105.88 5.18
C ASP A 198 -58.71 -105.46 4.00
N THR A 199 -58.15 -106.39 3.22
CA THR A 199 -57.55 -106.03 1.90
C THR A 199 -57.40 -107.25 1.01
N ARG A 200 -58.47 -107.58 0.28
CA ARG A 200 -58.40 -108.33 -0.99
C ARG A 200 -58.40 -107.29 -2.10
N GLU A 201 -57.38 -107.29 -2.97
CA GLU A 201 -57.57 -107.21 -4.43
C GLU A 201 -56.24 -107.47 -5.19
N ASN A 202 -56.26 -108.61 -5.89
CA ASN A 202 -55.62 -108.94 -7.18
C ASN A 202 -54.09 -109.17 -7.27
N GLN A 203 -53.75 -110.47 -7.24
CA GLN A 203 -52.60 -111.06 -7.93
C GLN A 203 -53.06 -111.55 -9.32
N ASP A 204 -52.16 -111.55 -10.31
CA ASP A 204 -52.01 -112.69 -11.23
C ASP A 204 -50.55 -112.72 -11.75
N ASP A 205 -49.87 -113.79 -11.35
CA ASP A 205 -48.53 -114.21 -11.76
C ASP A 205 -48.63 -115.15 -12.97
N GLN A 206 -47.58 -115.19 -13.82
CA GLN A 206 -47.05 -116.46 -14.33
C GLN A 206 -45.61 -116.30 -14.86
N ASN A 207 -44.80 -117.32 -14.59
CA ASN A 207 -43.33 -117.33 -14.62
C ASN A 207 -42.81 -118.65 -15.25
N SER A 208 -41.50 -118.70 -15.55
CA SER A 208 -40.62 -119.86 -15.92
C SER A 208 -40.41 -120.10 -17.44
N GLU A 209 -39.24 -120.48 -18.01
CA GLU A 209 -38.19 -121.40 -17.51
C GLU A 209 -36.88 -121.41 -18.40
N LEU A 210 -35.70 -121.57 -17.73
CA LEU A 210 -34.36 -122.21 -18.03
C LEU A 210 -33.43 -121.98 -19.27
N GLU A 211 -32.11 -122.09 -18.98
CA GLU A 211 -30.85 -121.86 -19.74
C GLU A 211 -30.57 -122.85 -20.91
N GLU A 212 -29.63 -122.71 -21.89
CA GLU A 212 -28.16 -122.49 -21.80
C GLU A 212 -27.53 -122.34 -23.23
N THR A 213 -26.36 -121.69 -23.33
CA THR A 213 -25.38 -121.61 -24.45
C THR A 213 -25.52 -120.57 -25.60
N ALA A 214 -24.36 -119.98 -25.95
CA ALA A 214 -23.99 -119.27 -27.19
C ALA A 214 -24.28 -117.76 -27.31
N VAL A 215 -23.17 -117.00 -27.37
CA VAL A 215 -23.06 -115.59 -27.77
C VAL A 215 -23.69 -114.65 -26.74
N CYS A 216 -22.98 -113.60 -26.32
CA CYS A 216 -23.56 -112.52 -25.51
C CYS A 216 -24.61 -111.75 -26.33
N LYS A 217 -25.74 -112.38 -26.63
CA LYS A 217 -26.99 -111.75 -27.05
C LYS A 217 -27.59 -111.18 -25.77
N LYS A 218 -27.09 -110.01 -25.35
CA LYS A 218 -27.80 -109.19 -24.36
C LYS A 218 -29.25 -109.12 -24.84
N SER A 219 -30.19 -109.49 -23.95
CA SER A 219 -31.63 -109.50 -24.27
C SER A 219 -31.99 -108.22 -25.03
N PRO A 220 -32.82 -108.29 -26.10
CA PRO A 220 -33.31 -107.11 -26.81
C PRO A 220 -33.82 -106.02 -25.87
N PHE A 221 -34.36 -106.41 -24.71
CA PHE A 221 -34.77 -105.50 -23.64
C PHE A 221 -33.62 -104.73 -22.99
N LEU A 222 -32.45 -105.34 -22.73
CA LEU A 222 -31.28 -104.63 -22.20
C LEU A 222 -30.65 -103.70 -23.22
N ILE A 223 -30.67 -104.06 -24.51
CA ILE A 223 -30.20 -103.19 -25.59
C ILE A 223 -31.13 -101.99 -25.72
N TRP A 224 -32.44 -102.22 -25.74
CA TRP A 224 -33.45 -101.16 -25.78
C TRP A 224 -33.40 -100.24 -24.55
N LYS A 225 -33.24 -100.81 -23.35
CA LYS A 225 -33.06 -100.05 -22.11
C LYS A 225 -31.79 -99.20 -22.13
N ASN A 226 -30.66 -99.76 -22.58
CA ASN A 226 -29.42 -98.97 -22.75
C ASN A 226 -29.57 -97.86 -23.80
N CYS A 227 -30.31 -98.09 -24.89
CA CYS A 227 -30.62 -97.06 -25.87
C CYS A 227 -31.50 -95.96 -25.28
N ILE A 228 -32.53 -96.31 -24.51
CA ILE A 228 -33.39 -95.34 -23.81
C ILE A 228 -32.61 -94.54 -22.77
N ASP A 229 -31.78 -95.20 -21.97
CA ASP A 229 -30.96 -94.54 -20.96
C ASP A 229 -29.89 -93.63 -21.61
N SER A 230 -29.32 -94.03 -22.76
CA SER A 230 -28.42 -93.17 -23.55
C SER A 230 -29.13 -91.94 -24.11
N VAL A 231 -30.35 -92.10 -24.65
CA VAL A 231 -31.18 -90.97 -25.12
C VAL A 231 -31.57 -90.05 -23.97
N ARG A 232 -31.87 -90.59 -22.79
CA ARG A 232 -32.17 -89.78 -21.59
C ARG A 232 -30.97 -88.96 -21.12
N VAL A 233 -29.77 -89.54 -21.16
CA VAL A 233 -28.53 -88.81 -20.84
C VAL A 233 -28.27 -87.71 -21.87
N MET A 234 -28.46 -87.99 -23.16
CA MET A 234 -28.34 -86.99 -24.24
C MET A 234 -29.27 -85.79 -24.04
N LEU A 235 -30.56 -86.03 -23.79
CA LEU A 235 -31.52 -84.96 -23.54
C LEU A 235 -31.17 -84.13 -22.30
N LYS A 236 -30.59 -84.77 -21.26
CA LYS A 236 -30.15 -84.05 -20.07
C LYS A 236 -28.88 -83.22 -20.32
N LEU A 237 -27.99 -83.70 -21.19
CA LEU A 237 -26.81 -82.94 -21.61
C LEU A 237 -27.20 -81.73 -22.44
N GLU A 238 -28.19 -81.86 -23.35
CA GLU A 238 -28.73 -80.76 -24.15
C GLU A 238 -29.38 -79.68 -23.26
N GLU A 239 -30.20 -80.07 -22.28
CA GLU A 239 -30.76 -79.12 -21.30
C GLU A 239 -29.67 -78.41 -20.47
N LEU A 240 -28.59 -79.12 -20.11
CA LEU A 240 -27.46 -78.53 -19.41
C LEU A 240 -26.62 -77.61 -20.31
N GLU A 241 -26.52 -77.91 -21.60
CA GLU A 241 -25.86 -77.07 -22.60
C GLU A 241 -26.61 -75.75 -22.78
N ASP A 242 -27.94 -75.81 -22.93
CA ASP A 242 -28.81 -74.63 -23.01
C ASP A 242 -28.70 -73.75 -21.75
N GLN A 243 -28.71 -74.37 -20.56
CA GLN A 243 -28.54 -73.65 -19.29
C GLN A 243 -27.17 -72.99 -19.19
N ASN A 244 -26.10 -73.66 -19.63
CA ASN A 244 -24.76 -73.08 -19.63
C ASN A 244 -24.65 -71.94 -20.64
N LEU A 245 -25.22 -72.07 -21.84
CA LEU A 245 -25.24 -71.00 -22.84
C LEU A 245 -25.98 -69.76 -22.31
N PHE A 246 -27.15 -69.96 -21.68
CA PHE A 246 -27.89 -68.86 -21.05
C PHE A 246 -27.09 -68.18 -19.93
N LEU A 247 -26.40 -68.96 -19.09
CA LEU A 247 -25.53 -68.41 -18.04
C LEU A 247 -24.34 -67.63 -18.61
N ILE A 248 -23.74 -68.10 -19.71
CA ILE A 248 -22.66 -67.41 -20.41
C ILE A 248 -23.17 -66.08 -20.95
N GLU A 249 -24.29 -66.08 -21.68
CA GLU A 249 -24.88 -64.88 -22.27
C GLU A 249 -25.28 -63.86 -21.18
N SER A 250 -25.93 -64.32 -20.12
CA SER A 250 -26.29 -63.47 -18.98
C SER A 250 -25.06 -62.95 -18.21
N SER A 251 -23.94 -63.67 -18.24
CA SER A 251 -22.67 -63.20 -17.67
C SER A 251 -21.99 -62.19 -18.59
N THR A 252 -22.03 -62.37 -19.90
CA THR A 252 -21.45 -61.41 -20.87
C THR A 252 -22.18 -60.09 -20.84
N GLU A 253 -23.53 -60.10 -20.78
CA GLU A 253 -24.31 -58.87 -20.65
C GLU A 253 -23.97 -58.10 -19.36
N LYS A 254 -23.80 -58.81 -18.24
CA LYS A 254 -23.37 -58.18 -16.98
C LYS A 254 -21.94 -57.63 -17.05
N ASN A 255 -21.05 -58.32 -17.76
CA ASN A 255 -19.68 -57.84 -17.98
C ASN A 255 -19.67 -56.58 -18.85
N ASP A 256 -20.49 -56.52 -19.91
CA ASP A 256 -20.59 -55.33 -20.76
C ASP A 256 -21.13 -54.12 -19.99
N LEU A 257 -22.12 -54.33 -19.11
CA LEU A 257 -22.62 -53.28 -18.21
C LEU A 257 -21.55 -52.83 -17.21
N LEU A 258 -20.74 -53.76 -16.70
CA LEU A 258 -19.63 -53.45 -15.81
C LEU A 258 -18.57 -52.61 -16.55
N ASP A 259 -18.21 -52.97 -17.78
CA ASP A 259 -17.25 -52.23 -18.60
C ASP A 259 -17.73 -50.81 -18.92
N GLN A 260 -19.02 -50.66 -19.27
CA GLN A 260 -19.64 -49.33 -19.45
C GLN A 260 -19.60 -48.50 -18.17
N THR A 261 -19.86 -49.12 -17.01
CA THR A 261 -19.81 -48.44 -15.71
C THR A 261 -18.38 -48.00 -15.38
N ILE A 262 -17.39 -48.87 -15.64
CA ILE A 262 -15.98 -48.54 -15.48
C ILE A 262 -15.60 -47.37 -16.39
N GLU A 263 -16.01 -47.38 -17.65
CA GLU A 263 -15.72 -46.29 -18.59
C GLU A 263 -16.34 -44.94 -18.17
N LEU A 264 -17.56 -44.96 -17.63
CA LEU A 264 -18.19 -43.76 -17.09
C LEU A 264 -17.44 -43.24 -15.85
N ILE A 265 -17.05 -44.14 -14.95
CA ILE A 265 -16.27 -43.78 -13.75
C ILE A 265 -14.91 -43.20 -14.16
N THR A 266 -14.18 -43.84 -15.09
CA THR A 266 -12.88 -43.34 -15.54
C THR A 266 -13.00 -41.95 -16.15
N LYS A 267 -13.97 -41.72 -17.04
CA LYS A 267 -14.24 -40.38 -17.60
C LYS A 267 -14.54 -39.34 -16.52
N ALA A 268 -15.40 -39.66 -15.56
CA ALA A 268 -15.73 -38.76 -14.46
C ALA A 268 -14.48 -38.44 -13.60
N THR A 269 -13.66 -39.45 -13.30
CA THR A 269 -12.41 -39.24 -12.54
C THR A 269 -11.40 -38.39 -13.29
N GLU A 270 -11.23 -38.60 -14.60
CA GLU A 270 -10.32 -37.78 -15.41
C GLU A 270 -10.79 -36.32 -15.50
N GLU A 271 -12.09 -36.07 -15.61
CA GLU A 271 -12.64 -34.72 -15.56
C GLU A 271 -12.38 -34.06 -14.20
N GLU A 272 -12.58 -34.78 -13.11
CA GLU A 272 -12.26 -34.29 -11.77
C GLU A 272 -10.76 -33.95 -11.64
N GLU A 273 -9.86 -34.83 -12.06
CA GLU A 273 -8.42 -34.60 -12.06
C GLU A 273 -8.02 -33.35 -12.87
N ARG A 274 -8.67 -33.13 -14.04
CA ARG A 274 -8.47 -31.92 -14.86
C ARG A 274 -8.90 -30.65 -14.11
N THR A 275 -10.05 -30.67 -13.42
CA THR A 275 -10.49 -29.51 -12.64
C THR A 275 -9.56 -29.23 -11.46
N GLN A 276 -9.08 -30.28 -10.78
CA GLN A 276 -8.13 -30.16 -9.67
C GLN A 276 -6.78 -29.60 -10.14
N THR A 277 -6.24 -30.07 -11.28
CA THR A 277 -4.99 -29.54 -11.85
C THR A 277 -5.10 -28.06 -12.19
N LEU A 278 -6.20 -27.62 -12.83
CA LEU A 278 -6.44 -26.20 -13.09
C LEU A 278 -6.47 -25.36 -11.80
N LYS A 279 -7.10 -25.89 -10.73
CA LYS A 279 -7.15 -25.21 -9.43
C LYS A 279 -5.76 -25.11 -8.79
N VAL A 280 -4.97 -26.18 -8.85
CA VAL A 280 -3.59 -26.22 -8.36
C VAL A 280 -2.72 -25.21 -9.09
N ASP A 281 -2.81 -25.14 -10.42
CA ASP A 281 -2.00 -24.21 -11.21
C ASP A 281 -2.41 -22.74 -10.99
N SER A 282 -3.70 -22.48 -10.80
CA SER A 282 -4.20 -21.16 -10.35
C SER A 282 -3.61 -20.77 -8.99
N MET A 283 -3.60 -21.68 -8.01
CA MET A 283 -3.01 -21.44 -6.70
C MET A 283 -1.49 -21.24 -6.77
N LYS A 284 -0.77 -22.04 -7.58
CA LYS A 284 0.68 -21.85 -7.82
C LYS A 284 0.98 -20.45 -8.38
N ASN A 285 0.16 -19.96 -9.31
CA ASN A 285 0.30 -18.62 -9.87
C ASN A 285 0.09 -17.53 -8.80
N LYS A 286 -0.92 -17.66 -7.93
CA LYS A 286 -1.13 -16.75 -6.80
C LYS A 286 0.06 -16.74 -5.84
N CYS A 287 0.55 -17.92 -5.46
CA CYS A 287 1.73 -18.06 -4.61
C CYS A 287 3.00 -17.47 -5.26
N ALA A 288 3.12 -17.52 -6.59
CA ALA A 288 4.24 -16.89 -7.30
C ALA A 288 4.17 -15.35 -7.26
N ILE A 289 2.97 -14.78 -7.38
CA ILE A 289 2.74 -13.33 -7.25
C ILE A 289 3.04 -12.87 -5.82
N GLU A 290 2.50 -13.56 -4.81
CA GLU A 290 2.74 -13.22 -3.40
C GLU A 290 4.22 -13.29 -3.02
N ARG A 291 4.96 -14.32 -3.49
CA ARG A 291 6.41 -14.40 -3.29
C ARG A 291 7.15 -13.19 -3.85
N ARG A 292 6.78 -12.70 -5.04
CA ARG A 292 7.37 -11.48 -5.60
C ARG A 292 7.06 -10.24 -4.76
N ILE A 293 5.84 -10.13 -4.21
CA ILE A 293 5.48 -9.03 -3.31
C ILE A 293 6.35 -9.08 -2.05
N VAL A 294 6.51 -10.26 -1.45
CA VAL A 294 7.38 -10.47 -0.29
C VAL A 294 8.82 -10.04 -0.59
N ASP A 295 9.36 -10.43 -1.74
CA ASP A 295 10.72 -10.04 -2.15
C ASP A 295 10.86 -8.52 -2.32
N ILE A 296 9.86 -7.85 -2.88
CA ILE A 296 9.85 -6.38 -3.03
C ILE A 296 9.79 -5.71 -1.66
N VAL A 297 8.89 -6.16 -0.78
CA VAL A 297 8.75 -5.62 0.58
C VAL A 297 10.04 -5.81 1.37
N LYS A 298 10.64 -7.00 1.29
CA LYS A 298 11.92 -7.30 1.93
C LYS A 298 13.01 -6.34 1.46
N LYS A 299 13.16 -6.14 0.15
CA LYS A 299 14.10 -5.16 -0.41
C LYS A 299 13.84 -3.73 0.09
N LYS A 300 12.58 -3.30 0.19
CA LYS A 300 12.22 -1.97 0.72
C LYS A 300 12.57 -1.83 2.20
N VAL A 301 12.32 -2.87 3.00
CA VAL A 301 12.67 -2.90 4.42
C VAL A 301 14.18 -2.86 4.59
N ASP A 302 14.93 -3.66 3.82
CA ASP A 302 16.39 -3.69 3.86
C ASP A 302 16.98 -2.32 3.46
N GLN A 303 16.44 -1.69 2.41
CA GLN A 303 16.80 -0.33 2.02
C GLN A 303 16.54 0.68 3.14
N HIS A 304 15.35 0.67 3.73
CA HIS A 304 15.00 1.56 4.83
C HIS A 304 15.94 1.35 6.04
N ASN A 305 16.25 0.11 6.40
CA ASN A 305 17.16 -0.19 7.50
C ASN A 305 18.59 0.31 7.22
N SER A 306 19.04 0.25 5.97
CA SER A 306 20.34 0.77 5.56
C SER A 306 20.41 2.31 5.46
N SER A 307 19.31 2.98 5.10
CA SER A 307 19.29 4.44 4.94
C SER A 307 18.90 5.19 6.22
N ALA A 308 18.03 4.62 7.05
CA ALA A 308 17.44 5.34 8.18
C ALA A 308 18.41 5.55 9.33
N THR A 309 19.33 4.63 9.62
CA THR A 309 20.20 4.76 10.79
C THR A 309 21.23 5.88 10.64
N VAL A 310 21.94 5.90 9.51
CA VAL A 310 23.03 6.86 9.30
C VAL A 310 22.52 8.27 9.07
N GLU A 311 21.48 8.46 8.26
CA GLU A 311 20.94 9.80 7.98
C GLU A 311 20.23 10.40 9.20
N GLN A 312 19.53 9.58 9.99
CA GLN A 312 18.85 10.03 11.21
C GLN A 312 19.85 10.41 12.30
N ASP A 313 20.94 9.65 12.47
CA ASP A 313 21.98 9.98 13.44
C ASP A 313 22.73 11.27 13.06
N ILE A 314 23.02 11.49 11.77
CA ILE A 314 23.61 12.74 11.27
C ILE A 314 22.67 13.91 11.50
N LEU A 315 21.37 13.74 11.24
CA LEU A 315 20.36 14.77 11.48
C LEU A 315 20.26 15.11 12.98
N LEU A 316 20.19 14.11 13.85
CA LEU A 316 20.15 14.29 15.30
C LEU A 316 21.40 15.00 15.81
N GLU A 317 22.59 14.65 15.30
CA GLU A 317 23.83 15.32 15.66
C GLU A 317 23.87 16.77 15.18
N THR A 318 23.36 17.05 13.98
CA THR A 318 23.24 18.41 13.45
C THR A 318 22.29 19.25 14.31
N LEU A 319 21.17 18.67 14.74
CA LEU A 319 20.22 19.30 15.66
C LEU A 319 20.87 19.58 17.02
N ARG A 320 21.58 18.61 17.61
CA ARG A 320 22.31 18.78 18.88
C ARG A 320 23.30 19.95 18.81
N LYS A 321 24.04 20.06 17.70
CA LYS A 321 24.96 21.19 17.45
C LYS A 321 24.21 22.51 17.38
N LYS A 322 23.12 22.60 16.61
CA LYS A 322 22.37 23.84 16.45
C LYS A 322 21.71 24.31 17.74
N VAL A 323 21.15 23.39 18.51
CA VAL A 323 20.60 23.68 19.84
C VAL A 323 21.69 24.22 20.77
N THR A 324 22.89 23.64 20.73
CA THR A 324 24.02 24.11 21.55
C THR A 324 24.49 25.49 21.14
N GLU A 325 24.57 25.78 19.83
CA GLU A 325 24.90 27.12 19.31
C GLU A 325 23.90 28.17 19.80
N VAL A 326 22.60 27.91 19.64
CA VAL A 326 21.56 28.85 20.07
C VAL A 326 21.61 29.04 21.59
N HIS A 327 21.76 27.97 22.36
CA HIS A 327 21.89 28.05 23.82
C HIS A 327 23.10 28.89 24.26
N SER A 328 24.23 28.79 23.56
CA SER A 328 25.45 29.55 23.86
C SER A 328 25.30 31.07 23.67
N CYS A 329 24.31 31.53 22.89
CA CYS A 329 24.01 32.95 22.75
C CYS A 329 23.37 33.55 24.02
N PHE A 330 22.83 32.71 24.92
CA PHE A 330 22.04 33.15 26.07
C PHE A 330 22.66 32.74 27.42
N ALA A 331 23.46 31.68 27.47
CA ALA A 331 24.03 31.14 28.70
C ALA A 331 25.49 31.56 28.90
N ASP A 332 25.86 31.93 30.14
CA ASP A 332 27.26 32.05 30.55
C ASP A 332 27.96 30.68 30.47
N ALA A 333 29.28 30.68 30.23
CA ALA A 333 30.08 29.51 29.86
C ALA A 333 29.98 28.29 30.82
N GLU A 334 29.44 28.48 32.02
CA GLU A 334 29.36 27.51 33.12
C GLU A 334 28.31 26.39 32.92
N LEU A 335 27.33 26.54 32.01
CA LEU A 335 26.20 25.59 31.83
C LEU A 335 26.38 24.56 30.68
N SER A 336 27.62 24.31 30.26
CA SER A 336 27.94 23.59 29.02
C SER A 336 27.63 22.08 29.03
N SER A 337 27.40 21.44 30.19
CA SER A 337 27.17 19.98 30.32
C SER A 337 25.69 19.54 30.30
N THR A 338 24.77 20.43 29.95
CA THR A 338 23.33 20.16 29.94
C THR A 338 22.89 19.34 28.72
N SER A 339 21.87 18.49 28.92
CA SER A 339 21.29 17.67 27.84
C SER A 339 20.66 18.55 26.75
N THR A 340 20.55 18.05 25.51
CA THR A 340 19.96 18.82 24.41
C THR A 340 18.52 19.25 24.71
N LEU A 341 17.77 18.42 25.42
CA LEU A 341 16.40 18.73 25.83
C LEU A 341 16.36 19.84 26.88
N GLU A 342 17.26 19.81 27.86
CA GLU A 342 17.40 20.88 28.86
C GLU A 342 17.77 22.22 28.21
N LYS A 343 18.69 22.20 27.24
CA LYS A 343 19.06 23.40 26.46
C LYS A 343 17.87 23.99 25.70
N LEU A 344 17.04 23.13 25.09
CA LEU A 344 15.80 23.56 24.43
C LEU A 344 14.81 24.17 25.42
N ALA A 345 14.57 23.51 26.56
CA ALA A 345 13.68 24.00 27.60
C ALA A 345 14.14 25.37 28.16
N PHE A 346 15.46 25.58 28.29
CA PHE A 346 16.01 26.86 28.67
C PHE A 346 15.72 27.95 27.63
N ILE A 347 15.96 27.67 26.35
CA ILE A 347 15.67 28.60 25.25
C ILE A 347 14.19 28.97 25.23
N GLU A 348 13.30 27.98 25.36
CA GLU A 348 11.85 28.18 25.40
C GLU A 348 11.44 29.09 26.56
N ASN A 349 11.90 28.78 27.78
CA ASN A 349 11.61 29.60 28.95
C ASN A 349 12.14 31.03 28.81
N HIS A 350 13.32 31.21 28.21
CA HIS A 350 13.88 32.52 27.94
C HIS A 350 13.05 33.30 26.92
N MET A 351 12.63 32.67 25.82
CA MET A 351 11.74 33.27 24.83
C MET A 351 10.40 33.68 25.46
N THR A 352 9.80 32.83 26.27
CA THR A 352 8.54 33.14 26.97
C THR A 352 8.71 34.33 27.92
N LYS A 353 9.83 34.41 28.65
CA LYS A 353 10.13 35.56 29.51
C LYS A 353 10.24 36.87 28.72
N LEU A 354 10.97 36.86 27.60
CA LEU A 354 11.09 38.03 26.72
C LEU A 354 9.73 38.47 26.16
N LEU A 355 8.87 37.53 25.78
CA LEU A 355 7.52 37.85 25.30
C LEU A 355 6.65 38.46 26.39
N GLN A 356 6.71 37.92 27.61
CA GLN A 356 6.00 38.51 28.76
C GLN A 356 6.50 39.92 29.08
N ASP A 357 7.81 40.15 29.02
CA ASP A 357 8.39 41.47 29.27
C ASP A 357 8.01 42.47 28.18
N LEU A 358 7.89 42.03 26.92
CA LEU A 358 7.37 42.83 25.81
C LEU A 358 5.89 43.22 26.01
N GLU A 359 5.07 42.32 26.53
CA GLU A 359 3.65 42.56 26.79
C GLU A 359 3.40 43.53 27.95
N LYS A 360 4.30 43.53 28.95
CA LYS A 360 4.24 44.46 30.10
C LYS A 360 4.54 45.92 29.72
N ILE A 361 5.12 46.18 28.54
CA ILE A 361 5.46 47.54 28.12
C ILE A 361 4.17 48.35 27.89
N PRO A 362 3.94 49.46 28.62
CA PRO A 362 2.72 50.24 28.47
C PRO A 362 2.58 50.82 27.07
N LYS A 363 1.45 50.55 26.41
CA LYS A 363 1.15 51.05 25.05
C LYS A 363 1.19 52.58 24.96
N ASP A 364 0.83 53.26 26.05
CA ASP A 364 0.80 54.72 26.09
C ASP A 364 2.21 55.34 26.19
N GLU A 365 3.13 54.67 26.88
CA GLU A 365 4.54 55.07 26.91
C GLU A 365 5.18 54.92 25.53
N VAL A 366 4.92 53.81 24.84
CA VAL A 366 5.37 53.61 23.44
C VAL A 366 4.81 54.68 22.50
N LYS A 367 3.52 55.01 22.61
CA LYS A 367 2.89 56.10 21.83
C LYS A 367 3.53 57.45 22.13
N SER A 368 3.82 57.74 23.40
CA SER A 368 4.46 59.00 23.81
C SER A 368 5.88 59.11 23.23
N LEU A 369 6.67 58.04 23.29
CA LEU A 369 8.01 57.96 22.70
C LEU A 369 7.95 58.11 21.17
N TRP A 370 6.96 57.53 20.52
CA TRP A 370 6.74 57.71 19.09
C TRP A 370 6.40 59.16 18.75
N GLN A 371 5.51 59.81 19.53
CA GLN A 371 5.19 61.22 19.37
C GLN A 371 6.40 62.14 19.62
N ILE A 372 7.23 61.83 20.62
CA ILE A 372 8.48 62.55 20.90
C ILE A 372 9.43 62.42 19.72
N LYS A 373 9.66 61.20 19.22
CA LYS A 373 10.50 60.96 18.03
C LYS A 373 9.99 61.71 16.80
N GLU A 374 8.68 61.75 16.60
CA GLU A 374 8.06 62.45 15.46
C GLU A 374 8.08 63.98 15.63
N LYS A 375 7.96 64.48 16.86
CA LYS A 375 8.14 65.90 17.19
C LYS A 375 9.58 66.34 16.99
N GLU A 376 10.55 65.53 17.45
CA GLU A 376 11.98 65.75 17.28
C GLU A 376 12.36 65.79 15.80
N LYS A 377 11.90 64.81 15.01
CA LYS A 377 12.11 64.79 13.55
C LYS A 377 11.57 66.05 12.88
N ARG A 378 10.34 66.48 13.22
CA ARG A 378 9.75 67.73 12.72
C ARG A 378 10.49 68.97 13.21
N SER A 379 11.03 68.96 14.43
CA SER A 379 11.79 70.08 14.99
C SER A 379 13.10 70.27 14.24
N ARG A 380 13.87 69.19 14.04
CA ARG A 380 15.11 69.22 13.24
C ARG A 380 14.88 69.74 11.83
N TRP A 381 13.76 69.35 11.20
CA TRP A 381 13.42 69.84 9.86
C TRP A 381 13.14 71.35 9.84
N ARG A 382 12.40 71.87 10.84
CA ARG A 382 12.13 73.31 10.97
C ARG A 382 13.40 74.10 11.27
N GLU A 383 14.24 73.60 12.15
CA GLU A 383 15.51 74.22 12.53
C GLU A 383 16.48 74.27 11.34
N GLU A 384 16.61 73.16 10.60
CA GLU A 384 17.44 73.10 9.39
C GLU A 384 16.95 74.07 8.32
N LYS A 385 15.63 74.17 8.12
CA LYS A 385 15.04 75.14 7.17
C LYS A 385 15.33 76.58 7.59
N LEU A 386 15.13 76.91 8.86
CA LEU A 386 15.38 78.26 9.37
C LEU A 386 16.87 78.62 9.24
N ARG A 387 17.77 77.68 9.56
CA ARG A 387 19.22 77.85 9.42
C ARG A 387 19.63 78.16 7.98
N LEU A 388 19.08 77.45 7.01
CA LEU A 388 19.35 77.71 5.58
C LEU A 388 18.85 79.10 5.14
N GLU A 389 17.69 79.53 5.66
CA GLU A 389 17.17 80.87 5.36
C GLU A 389 17.97 82.00 6.01
N THR A 390 18.45 81.83 7.25
CA THR A 390 19.31 82.80 7.92
C THR A 390 20.66 82.89 7.22
N GLU A 391 21.28 81.76 6.89
CA GLU A 391 22.55 81.71 6.16
C GLU A 391 22.44 82.37 4.78
N LYS A 392 21.35 82.13 4.03
CA LYS A 392 21.11 82.78 2.74
C LYS A 392 20.90 84.30 2.87
N ARG A 393 20.27 84.77 3.95
CA ARG A 393 20.13 86.22 4.23
C ARG A 393 21.48 86.83 4.61
N GLU A 394 22.21 86.20 5.51
CA GLU A 394 23.54 86.62 5.94
C GLU A 394 24.54 86.62 4.79
N GLU A 395 24.50 85.63 3.90
CA GLU A 395 25.37 85.58 2.73
C GLU A 395 25.06 86.73 1.75
N LYS A 396 23.78 87.05 1.54
CA LYS A 396 23.40 88.22 0.73
C LYS A 396 23.92 89.52 1.37
N MET A 397 23.71 89.70 2.67
CA MET A 397 24.21 90.86 3.41
C MET A 397 25.74 90.96 3.34
N ARG A 398 26.45 89.84 3.51
CA ARG A 398 27.90 89.73 3.39
C ARG A 398 28.38 90.10 1.98
N ARG A 399 27.75 89.56 0.92
CA ARG A 399 28.09 89.89 -0.47
C ARG A 399 27.87 91.39 -0.77
N HIS A 400 26.78 91.98 -0.28
CA HIS A 400 26.55 93.42 -0.44
C HIS A 400 27.57 94.26 0.32
N ALA A 401 27.93 93.87 1.55
CA ALA A 401 28.97 94.53 2.34
C ALA A 401 30.36 94.42 1.68
N GLU A 402 30.73 93.23 1.17
CA GLU A 402 31.97 93.01 0.41
C GLU A 402 32.03 93.84 -0.88
N LEU A 403 30.89 94.02 -1.57
CA LEU A 403 30.81 94.90 -2.75
C LEU A 403 30.96 96.38 -2.37
N ALA A 404 30.40 96.80 -1.23
CA ALA A 404 30.51 98.17 -0.74
C ALA A 404 31.93 98.52 -0.25
N MET A 405 32.68 97.54 0.28
CA MET A 405 34.07 97.72 0.73
C MET A 405 35.11 97.67 -0.41
N LYS A 406 34.74 97.21 -1.61
CA LYS A 406 35.65 97.22 -2.77
C LYS A 406 35.79 98.65 -3.30
N GLU A 407 37.02 99.12 -3.44
CA GLU A 407 37.31 100.44 -4.00
C GLU A 407 36.66 100.59 -5.40
N PRO A 408 36.02 101.74 -5.70
CA PRO A 408 35.43 101.97 -7.01
C PRO A 408 36.51 101.88 -8.08
N LYS A 409 36.27 101.05 -9.11
CA LYS A 409 37.18 100.91 -10.25
C LYS A 409 37.42 102.28 -10.87
N LYS A 410 38.69 102.72 -10.92
CA LYS A 410 39.08 103.98 -11.58
C LYS A 410 38.66 103.91 -13.04
N ILE A 411 37.70 104.74 -13.43
CA ILE A 411 37.23 104.86 -14.81
C ILE A 411 38.28 105.65 -15.57
N THR A 412 39.27 104.97 -16.17
CA THR A 412 40.01 105.59 -17.27
C THR A 412 38.99 105.79 -18.39
N GLY A 413 38.67 107.04 -18.72
CA GLY A 413 37.60 107.40 -19.65
C GLY A 413 37.65 106.64 -20.98
N ARG A 414 36.48 106.50 -21.63
CA ARG A 414 36.36 105.91 -22.97
C ARG A 414 37.36 106.60 -23.92
N LYS A 415 38.23 105.82 -24.57
CA LYS A 415 39.08 106.34 -25.66
C LYS A 415 38.18 106.95 -26.76
N LEU A 416 38.56 108.14 -27.22
CA LEU A 416 37.91 108.86 -28.31
C LEU A 416 37.90 107.98 -29.58
N MET A 417 36.71 107.67 -30.11
CA MET A 417 36.59 106.93 -31.37
C MET A 417 37.12 107.78 -32.53
N GLN A 418 37.94 107.17 -33.38
CA GLN A 418 38.44 107.79 -34.61
C GLN A 418 37.28 108.02 -35.58
N ARG A 419 37.08 109.28 -36.00
CA ARG A 419 36.10 109.64 -37.05
C ARG A 419 36.72 109.30 -38.41
N PHE A 420 36.20 108.29 -39.10
CA PHE A 420 36.62 107.93 -40.45
C PHE A 420 35.89 108.77 -41.51
N MET A 421 36.67 109.29 -42.48
CA MET A 421 36.19 109.96 -43.69
C MET A 421 35.48 108.99 -44.64
N PRO A 422 34.54 109.46 -45.48
CA PRO A 422 33.74 108.59 -46.32
C PRO A 422 34.50 108.21 -47.59
N VAL A 423 34.26 107.00 -48.11
CA VAL A 423 33.86 106.76 -49.52
C VAL A 423 33.61 105.26 -49.77
N VAL A 424 32.37 105.01 -50.22
CA VAL A 424 31.87 104.03 -51.20
C VAL A 424 31.94 102.52 -50.88
N LYS A 425 30.75 101.92 -50.70
CA LYS A 425 30.48 100.47 -50.72
C LYS A 425 30.47 99.96 -52.18
N PRO A 426 30.92 98.72 -52.44
CA PRO A 426 29.95 97.61 -52.64
C PRO A 426 30.43 96.28 -52.03
N LYS A 427 29.62 95.61 -51.20
CA LYS A 427 28.64 94.53 -51.48
C LYS A 427 29.22 93.10 -51.45
N THR A 428 28.53 92.27 -50.65
CA THR A 428 28.36 90.79 -50.72
C THR A 428 29.54 89.94 -50.24
N LYS A 429 29.38 88.88 -49.45
CA LYS A 429 28.28 87.88 -49.38
C LYS A 429 27.98 87.39 -47.96
N VAL A 430 26.72 86.99 -47.82
CA VAL A 430 26.05 86.22 -46.76
C VAL A 430 26.66 84.82 -46.65
N ILE A 431 26.89 84.33 -45.43
CA ILE A 431 26.73 82.90 -45.05
C ILE A 431 26.19 82.86 -43.61
N ASP A 432 25.11 82.09 -43.43
CA ASP A 432 24.39 81.78 -42.21
C ASP A 432 25.19 80.88 -41.25
N GLU A 433 24.99 81.04 -39.93
CA GLU A 433 25.02 79.89 -39.01
C GLU A 433 24.23 80.16 -37.71
N VAL A 434 22.98 79.67 -37.76
CA VAL A 434 22.26 78.82 -36.79
C VAL A 434 22.49 79.02 -35.28
N THR A 435 21.42 79.54 -34.68
CA THR A 435 20.99 79.48 -33.27
C THR A 435 21.00 78.06 -32.68
N GLN A 436 21.46 77.91 -31.44
CA GLN A 436 21.02 76.82 -30.56
C GLN A 436 20.49 77.39 -29.25
N GLU A 437 19.22 77.04 -28.98
CA GLU A 437 18.45 77.30 -27.76
C GLU A 437 18.68 76.21 -26.70
N PRO A 438 18.33 76.48 -25.42
CA PRO A 438 18.71 75.65 -24.26
C PRO A 438 17.88 74.36 -24.15
N GLU A 439 18.55 73.28 -23.72
CA GLU A 439 17.93 71.97 -23.51
C GLU A 439 16.93 71.96 -22.34
N ASP A 440 15.81 71.28 -22.62
CA ASP A 440 14.63 71.10 -21.80
C ASP A 440 14.75 70.04 -20.69
N ASP A 441 13.88 70.27 -19.72
CA ASP A 441 13.44 69.55 -18.53
C ASP A 441 13.30 68.01 -18.66
N LEU A 442 14.19 67.28 -17.98
CA LEU A 442 14.25 65.81 -17.94
C LEU A 442 13.35 65.22 -16.83
N TYR A 443 12.04 65.46 -16.82
CA TYR A 443 11.14 64.88 -15.80
C TYR A 443 9.68 64.61 -16.23
N LYS A 444 9.45 64.19 -17.48
CA LYS A 444 8.07 63.92 -17.98
C LYS A 444 7.68 62.46 -18.26
N ASP A 445 8.58 61.48 -18.15
CA ASP A 445 8.32 60.12 -18.64
C ASP A 445 8.12 59.02 -17.58
N LEU A 446 7.76 59.37 -16.34
CA LEU A 446 7.58 58.37 -15.27
C LEU A 446 6.12 58.08 -14.85
N PHE A 447 5.11 58.69 -15.49
CA PHE A 447 3.70 58.43 -15.17
C PHE A 447 2.76 58.48 -16.39
N SER A 448 3.09 57.74 -17.46
CA SER A 448 2.08 57.32 -18.44
C SER A 448 1.62 55.90 -18.10
N GLU A 449 0.41 55.83 -17.53
CA GLU A 449 -0.33 54.59 -17.29
C GLU A 449 -0.65 53.93 -18.64
N SER A 450 -0.24 52.67 -18.79
CA SER A 450 -0.70 51.77 -19.84
C SER A 450 -2.15 51.38 -19.57
N THR A 451 -3.05 51.81 -20.45
CA THR A 451 -4.41 51.28 -20.57
C THR A 451 -4.40 49.94 -21.29
#